data_AF-A0A7Y2EEU1-F1
#
_entry.id   AF-A0A7Y2EEU1-F1
#
_cell.length_a   1.000
_cell.length_b   1.000
_cell.length_c   1.000
_cell.angle_alpha   90.00
_cell.angle_beta   90.00
_cell.angle_gamma   90.00
#
_symmetry.space_group_name_H-M   'P 1'
#
loop_
_entity.id
_entity.type
_entity.pdbx_description
1 polymer ?
#
loop_
_entity_poly.entity_id
_entity_poly.type
_entity_poly.pdbx_seq_one_letter_code
_entity_poly.pdbx_strand_id
1 'polypeptide(L)'
;MDAIAKAAAALPETGQQRPSRDEAEAAVRTLIAWAGDDPDRDGLVDTPGRVVDAYDEFFSGYSEDAGSILSRTFEEAAGYDDMVMLRGIDIHSHCEHHMIPFIGTA
;
A
#
# COMPACT_ATOMS: atom_id res chain seq x y z
N MET A 1 -0.53 32.02 -3.86
CA MET A 1 -1.23 30.84 -3.29
C MET A 1 -0.33 30.33 -2.20
N ASP A 2 -0.53 30.84 -0.98
CA ASP A 2 0.32 30.53 0.16
C ASP A 2 -0.26 29.31 0.88
N ALA A 3 0.55 28.26 1.02
CA ALA A 3 0.16 27.01 1.65
C ALA A 3 0.68 26.96 3.09
N ILE A 4 -0.14 26.45 4.02
CA ILE A 4 0.23 26.21 5.42
C ILE A 4 0.28 24.71 5.64
N ALA A 5 1.29 24.20 6.36
CA ALA A 5 1.45 22.78 6.68
C ALA A 5 1.14 22.49 8.15
N LYS A 6 0.39 21.43 8.44
CA LYS A 6 0.16 20.90 9.80
C LYS A 6 0.99 19.63 10.02
N ALA A 7 1.59 19.50 11.21
CA ALA A 7 2.38 18.31 11.57
C ALA A 7 1.48 17.08 11.76
N ALA A 8 1.99 15.92 11.34
CA ALA A 8 1.26 14.68 11.31
C ALA A 8 1.85 13.61 12.26
N ALA A 9 1.06 12.57 12.55
CA ALA A 9 1.31 11.63 13.64
C ALA A 9 2.00 10.36 13.15
N ALA A 10 3.04 9.91 13.85
CA ALA A 10 3.77 8.70 13.52
C ALA A 10 2.91 7.43 13.68
N LEU A 11 3.09 6.47 12.78
CA LEU A 11 2.43 5.16 12.83
C LEU A 11 2.98 4.31 14.00
N PRO A 12 2.16 3.39 14.55
CA PRO A 12 2.57 2.54 15.66
C PRO A 12 3.58 1.46 15.21
N GLU A 13 4.72 1.40 15.89
CA GLU A 13 5.69 0.32 15.77
C GLU A 13 5.09 -0.97 16.33
N THR A 14 4.88 -1.99 15.49
CA THR A 14 4.28 -3.28 15.91
C THR A 14 5.24 -4.17 16.70
N GLY A 15 6.50 -3.74 16.90
CA GLY A 15 7.51 -4.44 17.69
C GLY A 15 7.97 -5.79 17.09
N GLN A 16 7.48 -6.17 15.91
CA GLN A 16 7.86 -7.39 15.21
C GLN A 16 8.89 -7.09 14.13
N GLN A 17 10.00 -7.84 14.13
CA GLN A 17 11.02 -7.75 13.11
C GLN A 17 10.50 -8.30 11.78
N ARG A 18 10.53 -7.49 10.72
CA ARG A 18 10.19 -7.94 9.35
C ARG A 18 11.20 -9.01 8.88
N PRO A 19 10.76 -10.10 8.23
CA PRO A 19 11.64 -11.03 7.55
C PRO A 19 12.50 -10.33 6.49
N SER A 20 13.63 -10.93 6.16
CA SER A 20 14.47 -10.51 5.04
C SER A 20 13.80 -10.75 3.69
N ARG A 21 14.28 -10.07 2.65
CA ARG A 21 13.82 -10.26 1.26
C ARG A 21 13.95 -11.71 0.82
N ASP A 22 15.08 -12.35 1.11
CA ASP A 22 15.35 -13.74 0.74
C ASP A 22 14.36 -14.71 1.42
N GLU A 23 14.01 -14.47 2.68
CA GLU A 23 13.00 -15.26 3.39
C GLU A 23 11.60 -15.09 2.77
N ALA A 24 11.24 -13.87 2.38
CA ALA A 24 9.97 -13.58 1.73
C ALA A 24 9.88 -14.25 0.34
N GLU A 25 10.93 -14.17 -0.48
CA GLU A 25 10.99 -14.86 -1.77
C GLU A 25 10.91 -16.38 -1.61
N ALA A 26 11.64 -16.95 -0.64
CA ALA A 26 11.58 -18.38 -0.34
C ALA A 26 10.16 -18.82 0.07
N ALA A 27 9.43 -17.98 0.81
CA ALA A 27 8.03 -18.23 1.15
C ALA A 27 7.12 -18.23 -0.09
N VAL A 28 7.26 -17.25 -0.99
CA VAL A 28 6.52 -17.22 -2.27
C VAL A 28 6.82 -18.46 -3.09
N ARG A 29 8.09 -18.84 -3.20
CA ARG A 29 8.51 -20.07 -3.90
C ARG A 29 7.84 -21.31 -3.30
N THR A 30 7.72 -21.36 -1.97
CA THR A 30 7.03 -22.44 -1.26
C THR A 30 5.53 -22.46 -1.59
N LEU A 31 4.88 -21.29 -1.65
CA LEU A 31 3.46 -21.20 -2.01
C LEU A 31 3.19 -21.64 -3.45
N ILE A 32 4.06 -21.32 -4.39
CA ILE A 32 3.98 -21.79 -5.79
C ILE A 32 4.02 -23.32 -5.85
N ALA A 33 5.01 -23.94 -5.19
CA ALA A 33 5.14 -25.39 -5.15
C ALA A 33 3.93 -26.04 -4.46
N TRP A 34 3.45 -25.45 -3.36
CA TRP A 34 2.28 -25.93 -2.64
C TRP A 34 0.99 -25.85 -3.48
N ALA A 35 0.85 -24.82 -4.32
CA ALA A 35 -0.25 -24.68 -5.26
C ALA A 35 -0.22 -25.74 -6.40
N GLY A 36 0.88 -26.48 -6.54
CA GLY A 36 1.03 -27.57 -7.50
C GLY A 36 1.72 -27.19 -8.82
N ASP A 37 2.35 -26.01 -8.89
CA ASP A 37 3.17 -25.59 -10.05
C ASP A 37 4.67 -25.80 -9.76
N ASP A 38 5.49 -25.79 -10.82
CA ASP A 38 6.95 -25.92 -10.72
C ASP A 38 7.61 -24.54 -10.61
N PRO A 39 8.14 -24.15 -9.43
CA PRO A 39 8.80 -22.86 -9.26
C PRO A 39 10.09 -22.69 -10.08
N ASP A 40 10.69 -23.77 -10.59
CA ASP A 40 11.94 -23.70 -11.37
C ASP A 40 11.71 -23.57 -12.88
N ARG A 41 10.45 -23.59 -13.36
CA ARG A 41 10.15 -23.41 -14.78
C ARG A 41 10.45 -21.97 -15.21
N ASP A 42 10.84 -21.79 -16.48
CA ASP A 42 11.24 -20.49 -17.06
C ASP A 42 10.29 -19.33 -16.74
N GLY A 43 8.97 -19.58 -16.71
CA GLY A 43 7.98 -18.53 -16.39
C GLY A 43 7.90 -18.13 -14.91
N LEU A 44 8.40 -18.96 -14.00
CA LEU A 44 8.23 -18.79 -12.56
C LEU A 44 9.51 -18.52 -11.77
N VAL A 45 10.70 -18.79 -12.34
CA VAL A 45 11.98 -18.61 -11.63
C VAL A 45 12.14 -17.22 -10.99
N ASP A 46 11.68 -16.18 -11.67
CA ASP A 46 11.73 -14.80 -11.17
C ASP A 46 10.44 -14.35 -10.45
N THR A 47 9.41 -15.20 -10.36
CA THR A 47 8.13 -14.86 -9.71
C THR A 47 8.28 -14.50 -8.24
N PRO A 48 9.08 -15.21 -7.42
CA PRO A 48 9.30 -14.83 -6.03
C PRO A 48 9.70 -13.37 -5.86
N GLY A 49 10.70 -12.91 -6.62
CA GLY A 49 11.15 -11.51 -6.59
C GLY A 49 10.07 -10.54 -7.04
N ARG A 50 9.38 -10.83 -8.15
CA ARG A 50 8.29 -9.98 -8.64
C ARG A 50 7.14 -9.83 -7.64
N VAL A 51 6.83 -10.88 -6.88
CA VAL A 51 5.78 -10.82 -5.85
C VAL A 51 6.20 -9.95 -4.67
N VAL A 52 7.46 -10.07 -4.23
CA VAL A 52 7.98 -9.22 -3.15
C VAL A 52 8.01 -7.75 -3.58
N ASP A 53 8.47 -7.47 -4.80
CA ASP A 53 8.48 -6.11 -5.35
C ASP A 53 7.05 -5.53 -5.45
N ALA A 54 6.07 -6.35 -5.85
CA ALA A 54 4.66 -5.94 -5.87
C ALA A 54 4.10 -5.65 -4.48
N TYR A 55 4.50 -6.42 -3.45
CA TYR A 55 4.07 -6.17 -2.07
C TYR A 55 4.65 -4.87 -1.51
N ASP A 56 5.89 -4.51 -1.87
CA ASP A 56 6.46 -3.22 -1.49
C ASP A 56 5.66 -2.05 -2.09
N GLU A 57 5.12 -2.20 -3.30
CA GLU A 57 4.22 -1.22 -3.91
C GLU A 57 2.83 -1.22 -3.24
N PHE A 58 2.17 -2.38 -3.16
CA PHE A 58 0.80 -2.48 -2.66
C PHE A 58 0.64 -2.03 -1.21
N PHE A 59 1.70 -2.17 -0.43
CA PHE A 59 1.72 -1.87 1.00
C PHE A 59 2.61 -0.68 1.35
N SER A 60 3.03 0.12 0.36
CA SER A 60 3.89 1.31 0.57
C SER A 60 3.29 2.27 1.60
N GLY A 61 1.95 2.37 1.62
CA GLY A 61 1.19 3.22 2.53
C GLY A 61 1.46 2.98 4.01
N TYR A 62 1.95 1.80 4.43
CA TYR A 62 2.38 1.57 5.83
C TYR A 62 3.62 2.35 6.24
N SER A 63 4.41 2.82 5.26
CA SER A 63 5.58 3.67 5.49
C SER A 63 5.30 5.15 5.23
N GLU A 64 4.08 5.49 4.82
CA GLU A 64 3.67 6.83 4.48
C GLU A 64 2.87 7.49 5.62
N ASP A 65 2.92 8.82 5.65
CA ASP A 65 2.15 9.62 6.60
C ASP A 65 1.04 10.38 5.87
N ALA A 66 -0.19 9.86 5.99
CA ALA A 66 -1.37 10.47 5.39
C ALA A 66 -1.61 11.91 5.85
N GLY A 67 -1.25 12.27 7.09
CA GLY A 67 -1.41 13.64 7.57
C GLY A 67 -0.47 14.63 6.88
N SER A 68 0.75 14.17 6.55
CA SER A 68 1.71 14.95 5.76
C SER A 68 1.21 15.16 4.34
N ILE A 69 0.63 14.13 3.72
CA ILE A 69 0.01 14.20 2.39
C ILE A 69 -1.15 15.20 2.37
N LEU A 70 -1.97 15.20 3.43
CA LEU A 70 -3.13 16.07 3.58
C LEU A 70 -2.81 17.47 4.14
N SER A 71 -1.52 17.80 4.31
CA SER A 71 -1.11 19.00 5.06
C SER A 71 -1.42 20.31 4.35
N ARG A 72 -1.60 20.30 3.01
CA ARG A 72 -1.78 21.51 2.20
C ARG A 72 -3.23 22.01 2.22
N THR A 73 -3.44 23.22 2.70
CA THR A 73 -4.73 23.92 2.69
C THR A 73 -4.67 25.25 1.90
N PHE A 74 -5.82 25.83 1.57
CA PHE A 74 -5.96 27.09 0.83
C PHE A 74 -6.83 28.08 1.60
N GLU A 75 -6.34 29.30 1.82
CA GLU A 75 -7.06 30.34 2.56
C GLU A 75 -8.20 30.96 1.74
N GLU A 76 -8.16 30.87 0.41
CA GLU A 76 -9.19 31.41 -0.48
C GLU A 76 -10.55 30.69 -0.34
N ALA A 77 -10.58 29.52 0.30
CA ALA A 77 -11.80 28.82 0.69
C ALA A 77 -12.39 29.32 2.02
N ALA A 78 -11.73 30.27 2.71
CA ALA A 78 -12.22 30.81 3.97
C ALA A 78 -13.54 31.57 3.75
N GLY A 79 -14.62 31.01 4.31
CA GLY A 79 -15.98 31.54 4.17
C GLY A 79 -16.88 30.75 3.23
N TYR A 80 -16.36 29.73 2.53
CA TYR A 80 -17.20 28.74 1.84
C TYR A 80 -17.72 27.71 2.85
N ASP A 81 -19.03 27.71 3.11
CA ASP A 81 -19.70 26.84 4.09
C ASP A 81 -20.65 25.79 3.46
N ASP A 82 -20.65 25.71 2.13
CA ASP A 82 -21.41 24.72 1.37
C ASP A 82 -20.70 23.37 1.27
N MET A 83 -21.45 22.31 0.96
CA MET A 83 -20.92 20.95 0.80
C MET A 83 -20.01 20.84 -0.42
N VAL A 84 -18.76 20.45 -0.20
CA VAL A 84 -17.84 19.99 -1.24
C VAL A 84 -17.89 18.47 -1.32
N MET A 85 -18.00 17.94 -2.53
CA MET A 85 -18.10 16.50 -2.77
C MET A 85 -17.23 16.08 -3.94
N LEU A 86 -16.28 15.19 -3.65
CA LEU A 86 -15.49 14.50 -4.64
C LEU A 86 -15.95 13.04 -4.66
N ARG A 87 -16.21 12.49 -5.84
CA ARG A 87 -16.68 11.12 -6.05
C ARG A 87 -15.97 10.51 -7.25
N GLY A 88 -15.95 9.18 -7.29
CA GLY A 88 -15.37 8.44 -8.40
C GLY A 88 -13.84 8.42 -8.32
N ILE A 89 -13.30 8.46 -7.11
CA ILE A 89 -11.86 8.28 -6.89
C ILE A 89 -11.60 6.77 -6.94
N ASP A 90 -10.77 6.32 -7.87
CA ASP A 90 -10.42 4.91 -7.97
C ASP A 90 -9.63 4.44 -6.73
N ILE A 91 -10.05 3.33 -6.14
CA ILE A 91 -9.41 2.72 -4.98
C ILE A 91 -9.06 1.27 -5.30
N HIS A 92 -7.78 0.96 -5.09
CA HIS A 92 -7.23 -0.39 -5.15
C HIS A 92 -6.57 -0.67 -3.79
N SER A 93 -6.95 -1.78 -3.16
CA SER A 93 -6.36 -2.18 -1.88
C SER A 93 -6.50 -3.69 -1.67
N HIS A 94 -6.10 -4.20 -0.52
CA HIS A 94 -6.06 -5.63 -0.22
C HIS A 94 -6.77 -5.92 1.11
N CYS A 95 -7.58 -6.97 1.14
CA CYS A 95 -8.23 -7.40 2.38
C CYS A 95 -7.18 -8.06 3.29
N GLU A 96 -6.94 -7.49 4.47
CA GLU A 96 -5.96 -8.01 5.45
C GLU A 96 -6.17 -9.47 5.87
N HIS A 97 -7.40 -9.98 5.76
CA HIS A 97 -7.72 -11.36 6.12
C HIS A 97 -7.22 -12.40 5.09
N HIS A 98 -7.07 -11.98 3.82
CA HIS A 98 -6.81 -12.90 2.72
C HIS A 98 -5.67 -12.44 1.79
N MET A 99 -5.25 -11.19 1.92
CA MET A 99 -4.32 -10.49 1.02
C MET A 99 -4.77 -10.49 -0.46
N ILE A 100 -6.07 -10.63 -0.70
CA ILE A 100 -6.69 -10.56 -2.02
C ILE A 100 -7.12 -9.13 -2.32
N PRO A 101 -6.92 -8.62 -3.55
CA PRO A 101 -7.30 -7.26 -3.90
C PRO A 101 -8.81 -7.05 -3.86
N PHE A 102 -9.22 -5.85 -3.43
CA PHE A 102 -10.55 -5.29 -3.67
C PHE A 102 -10.41 -3.97 -4.42
N ILE A 103 -11.33 -3.73 -5.35
CA ILE A 103 -11.29 -2.60 -6.29
C ILE A 103 -12.64 -1.91 -6.23
N GLY A 104 -12.64 -0.59 -6.18
CA GLY A 104 -13.87 0.20 -6.15
C GLY A 104 -13.61 1.69 -6.32
N THR A 105 -14.59 2.48 -5.91
CA THR A 105 -14.52 3.95 -5.97
C THR A 105 -14.91 4.56 -4.63
N ALA A 106 -14.24 5.65 -4.23
CA ALA A 106 -14.63 6.51 -3.11
C ALA A 106 -15.43 7.75 -3.57
#